data_AF-A0A7X8BUE9-F1
#
_entry.id   AF-A0A7X8BUE9-F1
#
_cell.length_a   1.000
_cell.length_b   1.000
_cell.length_c   1.000
_cell.angle_alpha   90.00
_cell.angle_beta   90.00
_cell.angle_gamma   90.00
#
_symmetry.space_group_name_H-M   'P 1'
#
loop_
_entity.id
_entity.type
_entity.pdbx_description
1 polymer ?
#
loop_
_entity_poly.entity_id
_entity_poly.type
_entity_poly.pdbx_seq_one_letter_code
_entity_poly.pdbx_strand_id
1 'polypeptide(L)'
;MKKVMLFLMPMVAMSLLYTACNEEVQLAPQNANTNEMLSAKLLIVNYNQIENPVISDAGLTNEFAIVDDGMSESELPPDLDNPNNNTDCAKKFKDPIYHYLSQLELSNEQKVKIQKALQEFHKCKMFNYSQLKKINHEILAKAAKERDAILFKLKNNEITKEQAEKAIKALKEKVEFQMKNDPLRKKVLENLYKCHQELMENLRYILTKDQWEGLILFLKQWKP
;
A
#
# COMPACT_ATOMS: atom_id res chain seq x y z
N MET A 1 35.27 -16.32 48.52
CA MET A 1 36.52 -16.66 47.81
C MET A 1 36.13 -17.14 46.41
N LYS A 2 36.13 -16.26 45.41
CA LYS A 2 37.10 -16.20 44.31
C LYS A 2 37.40 -17.54 43.63
N LYS A 3 36.83 -17.77 42.44
CA LYS A 3 37.56 -18.33 41.29
C LYS A 3 37.06 -17.66 40.01
N VAL A 4 37.75 -16.59 39.62
CA VAL A 4 37.71 -15.99 38.28
C VAL A 4 38.62 -16.85 37.42
N MET A 5 38.09 -17.51 36.40
CA MET A 5 38.90 -18.18 35.38
C MET A 5 39.03 -17.26 34.18
N LEU A 6 40.22 -16.68 34.10
CA LEU A 6 40.74 -15.84 33.04
C LEU A 6 41.23 -16.78 31.93
N PHE A 7 40.59 -16.80 30.76
CA PHE A 7 41.14 -17.42 29.56
C PHE A 7 41.50 -16.32 28.56
N LEU A 8 42.79 -15.98 28.56
CA LEU A 8 43.51 -15.23 27.55
C LEU A 8 44.03 -16.25 26.52
N MET A 9 43.63 -16.11 25.25
CA MET A 9 44.34 -16.77 24.15
C MET A 9 44.60 -15.73 23.04
N PRO A 10 45.87 -15.48 22.67
CA PRO A 10 46.25 -14.52 21.65
C PRO A 10 46.49 -15.16 20.27
N MET A 11 46.51 -14.29 19.26
CA MET A 11 47.21 -14.39 17.97
C MET A 11 46.73 -15.43 16.93
N VAL A 12 46.40 -14.91 15.75
CA VAL A 12 47.09 -15.09 14.44
C VAL A 12 46.06 -14.60 13.39
N ALA A 13 46.10 -13.35 12.93
CA ALA A 13 46.91 -12.84 11.81
C ALA A 13 46.68 -13.57 10.48
N MET A 14 46.37 -12.78 9.45
CA MET A 14 46.59 -13.04 8.01
C MET A 14 45.59 -13.95 7.28
N SER A 15 44.58 -13.32 6.68
CA SER A 15 44.20 -13.60 5.28
C SER A 15 43.53 -12.37 4.67
N LEU A 16 44.40 -11.46 4.20
CA LEU A 16 44.09 -10.51 3.14
C LEU A 16 43.82 -11.29 1.83
N LEU A 17 43.01 -10.66 0.96
CA LEU A 17 42.79 -10.97 -0.47
C LEU A 17 41.69 -11.98 -0.79
N TYR A 18 40.44 -11.51 -0.72
CA TYR A 18 39.48 -11.69 -1.82
C TYR A 18 38.68 -10.40 -1.99
N THR A 19 39.31 -9.37 -2.58
CA THR A 19 38.58 -8.33 -3.29
C THR A 19 38.16 -8.93 -4.62
N ALA A 20 37.07 -9.70 -4.61
CA ALA A 20 36.32 -9.94 -5.83
C ALA A 20 35.68 -8.60 -6.20
N CYS A 21 36.13 -8.01 -7.31
CA CYS A 21 35.40 -6.96 -8.01
C CYS A 21 34.04 -7.52 -8.41
N ASN A 22 33.04 -7.35 -7.54
CA ASN A 22 31.70 -7.18 -8.04
C ASN A 22 31.64 -5.72 -8.44
N GLU A 23 31.79 -5.46 -9.73
CA GLU A 23 31.37 -4.19 -10.31
C GLU A 23 29.85 -4.14 -10.15
N GLU A 24 29.41 -3.76 -8.95
CA GLU A 24 28.11 -3.14 -8.82
C GLU A 24 28.19 -1.92 -9.72
N VAL A 25 27.49 -2.00 -10.85
CA VAL A 25 27.10 -0.85 -11.64
C VAL A 25 26.33 0.05 -10.68
N GLN A 26 27.04 0.88 -9.93
CA GLN A 26 26.50 2.04 -9.27
C GLN A 26 26.07 2.96 -10.41
N LEU A 27 24.80 2.78 -10.81
CA LEU A 27 24.04 3.79 -11.53
C LEU A 27 23.93 5.00 -10.60
N ALA A 28 25.01 5.78 -10.51
CA ALA A 28 24.96 7.12 -9.94
C ALA A 28 23.94 7.93 -10.76
N PRO A 29 23.07 8.71 -10.10
CA PRO A 29 21.95 9.37 -10.75
C PRO A 29 22.48 10.53 -11.59
N GLN A 30 22.66 10.30 -12.88
CA GLN A 30 22.99 11.37 -13.81
C GLN A 30 21.70 12.05 -14.26
N ASN A 31 21.56 13.29 -13.79
CA ASN A 31 20.77 14.38 -14.35
C ASN A 31 19.30 14.39 -13.92
N ALA A 32 19.12 14.59 -12.62
CA ALA A 32 17.87 14.96 -12.00
C ALA A 32 17.45 16.40 -12.38
N ASN A 33 16.89 16.59 -13.56
CA ASN A 33 15.84 17.60 -13.74
C ASN A 33 14.49 16.91 -13.49
N THR A 34 14.34 16.50 -12.23
CA THR A 34 13.29 15.72 -11.55
C THR A 34 12.10 16.56 -11.09
N ASN A 35 11.70 17.57 -11.86
CA ASN A 35 10.41 18.19 -11.60
C ASN A 35 9.32 17.16 -11.92
N GLU A 36 8.67 16.65 -10.88
CA GLU A 36 7.57 15.68 -10.95
C GLU A 36 7.96 14.26 -11.42
N MET A 37 8.76 13.54 -10.63
CA MET A 37 8.41 12.13 -10.44
C MET A 37 6.97 12.15 -9.92
N LEU A 38 5.99 11.91 -10.80
CA LEU A 38 4.54 11.98 -10.52
C LEU A 38 4.35 11.52 -9.09
N SER A 39 3.92 12.41 -8.18
CA SER A 39 3.92 12.06 -6.76
C SER A 39 3.24 10.70 -6.66
N ALA A 40 3.92 9.64 -6.19
CA ALA A 40 3.40 8.29 -6.39
C ALA A 40 2.00 8.09 -5.74
N LYS A 41 1.59 9.03 -4.88
CA LYS A 41 0.21 9.25 -4.41
C LYS A 41 -0.82 9.43 -5.53
N LEU A 42 -0.51 10.15 -6.60
CA LEU A 42 -1.36 10.33 -7.79
C LEU A 42 -1.48 9.06 -8.63
N LEU A 43 -0.56 8.12 -8.47
CA LEU A 43 -0.54 6.86 -9.23
C LEU A 43 -1.29 5.73 -8.51
N ILE A 44 -1.53 5.89 -7.21
CA ILE A 44 -2.35 4.94 -6.45
C ILE A 44 -3.81 5.20 -6.78
N VAL A 45 -4.43 4.26 -7.52
CA VAL A 45 -5.87 4.27 -7.77
C VAL A 45 -6.60 4.28 -6.43
N ASN A 46 -7.57 5.20 -6.29
CA ASN A 46 -8.33 5.42 -5.06
C ASN A 46 -7.51 5.80 -3.81
N TYR A 47 -6.32 6.42 -3.97
CA TYR A 47 -5.50 6.83 -2.82
C TYR A 47 -6.26 7.62 -1.76
N ASN A 48 -7.11 8.56 -2.20
CA ASN A 48 -7.87 9.40 -1.28
C ASN A 48 -8.85 8.57 -0.44
N GLN A 49 -9.51 7.55 -1.00
CA GLN A 49 -10.36 6.63 -0.24
C GLN A 49 -9.54 5.72 0.68
N ILE A 50 -8.36 5.27 0.25
CA ILE A 50 -7.47 4.45 1.09
C ILE A 50 -6.89 5.28 2.25
N GLU A 51 -6.58 6.56 2.05
CA GLU A 51 -6.08 7.47 3.08
C GLU A 51 -7.20 7.90 4.03
N ASN A 52 -8.39 8.19 3.48
CA ASN A 52 -9.56 8.69 4.20
C ASN A 52 -10.77 7.78 3.92
N PRO A 53 -10.85 6.61 4.57
CA PRO A 53 -11.94 5.66 4.33
C PRO A 53 -13.27 6.24 4.81
N VAL A 54 -14.34 5.97 4.06
CA VAL A 54 -15.69 6.42 4.42
C VAL A 54 -16.29 5.48 5.45
N ILE A 55 -16.56 6.00 6.64
CA ILE A 55 -17.22 5.28 7.72
C ILE A 55 -18.73 5.51 7.64
N SER A 56 -19.51 4.44 7.72
CA SER A 56 -20.97 4.51 7.77
C SER A 56 -21.46 5.33 8.96
N ASP A 57 -22.63 5.94 8.81
CA ASP A 57 -23.33 6.53 9.94
C ASP A 57 -23.85 5.40 10.84
N ALA A 58 -23.13 5.09 11.92
CA ALA A 58 -23.65 4.18 12.94
C ALA A 58 -24.76 4.85 13.73
N GLY A 59 -25.71 4.04 14.18
CA GLY A 59 -26.89 4.49 14.91
C GLY A 59 -27.24 3.52 16.04
N LEU A 60 -28.42 3.71 16.60
CA LEU A 60 -28.91 2.87 17.69
C LEU A 60 -29.09 1.40 17.27
N THR A 61 -29.25 1.13 15.97
CA THR A 61 -29.54 -0.20 15.42
C THR A 61 -28.40 -0.79 14.59
N ASN A 62 -27.50 0.04 14.04
CA ASN A 62 -26.44 -0.38 13.14
C ASN A 62 -25.05 -0.01 13.67
N GLU A 63 -24.06 -0.84 13.34
CA GLU A 63 -22.66 -0.68 13.72
C GLU A 63 -21.87 0.19 12.73
N PHE A 64 -20.69 0.65 13.15
CA PHE A 64 -19.73 1.28 12.27
C PHE A 64 -19.17 0.26 11.28
N ALA A 65 -19.17 0.62 10.01
CA ALA A 65 -18.56 -0.17 8.94
C ALA A 65 -17.81 0.78 8.00
N ILE A 66 -16.76 0.28 7.35
CA ILE A 66 -16.14 0.99 6.23
C ILE A 66 -16.96 0.67 4.99
N VAL A 67 -17.54 1.71 4.38
CA VAL A 67 -18.41 1.60 3.21
C VAL A 67 -17.60 1.39 1.94
N ASP A 68 -16.46 2.06 1.85
CA ASP A 68 -15.47 1.94 0.79
C ASP A 68 -14.08 2.11 1.40
N ASP A 69 -13.26 1.08 1.30
CA ASP A 69 -11.87 1.06 1.77
C ASP A 69 -10.85 1.36 0.66
N GLY A 70 -11.33 1.57 -0.57
CA GLY A 70 -10.52 1.76 -1.77
C GLY A 70 -9.72 0.52 -2.18
N MET A 71 -9.91 -0.63 -1.53
CA MET A 71 -9.14 -1.86 -1.75
C MET A 71 -9.95 -2.88 -2.57
N SER A 72 -9.56 -3.09 -3.83
CA SER A 72 -10.09 -4.20 -4.64
C SER A 72 -9.46 -5.53 -4.20
N GLU A 73 -10.28 -6.54 -3.87
CA GLU A 73 -9.81 -7.88 -3.48
C GLU A 73 -9.33 -8.75 -4.65
N SER A 74 -9.62 -8.35 -5.89
CA SER A 74 -9.48 -9.21 -7.07
C SER A 74 -8.63 -8.55 -8.17
N GLU A 75 -7.36 -8.31 -7.92
CA GLU A 75 -6.43 -7.81 -8.94
C GLU A 75 -5.19 -8.71 -9.04
N LEU A 76 -5.36 -9.96 -9.48
CA LEU A 76 -4.21 -10.79 -9.88
C LEU A 76 -3.52 -10.15 -11.09
N PRO A 77 -2.17 -10.01 -11.10
CA PRO A 77 -1.47 -9.41 -12.23
C PRO A 77 -1.80 -10.19 -13.51
N PRO A 78 -2.20 -9.53 -14.61
CA PRO A 78 -2.57 -10.23 -15.83
C PRO A 78 -1.37 -10.89 -16.51
N ASP A 79 -1.65 -11.86 -17.37
CA ASP A 79 -0.66 -12.49 -18.23
C ASP A 79 -0.41 -11.60 -19.48
N LEU A 80 0.78 -11.00 -19.58
CA LEU A 80 1.17 -10.11 -20.67
C LEU A 80 1.32 -10.83 -22.02
N ASP A 81 1.40 -12.17 -22.02
CA ASP A 81 1.58 -12.97 -23.22
C ASP A 81 0.27 -13.54 -23.79
N ASN A 82 -0.86 -13.33 -23.12
CA ASN A 82 -2.16 -13.81 -23.58
C ASN A 82 -3.16 -12.66 -23.83
N PRO A 83 -3.15 -12.04 -25.02
CA PRO A 83 -4.13 -11.01 -25.40
C PRO A 83 -5.57 -11.54 -25.51
N ASN A 84 -5.76 -12.87 -25.52
CA ASN A 84 -7.04 -13.57 -25.60
C ASN A 84 -7.50 -14.15 -24.26
N ASN A 85 -6.94 -13.73 -23.13
CA ASN A 85 -7.47 -14.09 -21.81
C ASN A 85 -8.78 -13.31 -21.52
N ASN A 86 -9.76 -13.55 -22.38
CA ASN A 86 -11.11 -13.02 -22.41
C ASN A 86 -12.00 -13.79 -21.42
N THR A 87 -11.43 -14.28 -20.31
CA THR A 87 -12.24 -14.49 -19.11
C THR A 87 -12.88 -13.15 -18.77
N ASP A 88 -14.16 -13.12 -18.42
CA ASP A 88 -14.87 -11.90 -17.99
C ASP A 88 -14.14 -11.12 -16.86
N CYS A 89 -13.08 -11.70 -16.25
CA CYS A 89 -12.12 -11.08 -15.35
C CYS A 89 -11.18 -10.03 -15.98
N ALA A 90 -10.87 -10.08 -17.29
CA ALA A 90 -9.99 -9.08 -17.93
C ALA A 90 -10.71 -7.74 -18.22
N LYS A 91 -12.05 -7.74 -18.19
CA LYS A 91 -12.88 -6.59 -18.60
C LYS A 91 -12.86 -5.38 -17.65
N LYS A 92 -12.16 -5.42 -16.52
CA LYS A 92 -12.11 -4.29 -15.56
C LYS A 92 -10.76 -4.14 -14.85
N PHE A 93 -9.65 -4.32 -15.56
CA PHE A 93 -8.37 -3.84 -15.01
C PHE A 93 -8.40 -2.31 -14.95
N LYS A 94 -8.63 -1.78 -13.74
CA LYS A 94 -8.66 -0.33 -13.47
C LYS A 94 -7.27 0.28 -13.30
N ASP A 95 -6.21 -0.54 -13.36
CA ASP A 95 -4.85 -0.06 -13.19
C ASP A 95 -4.34 0.58 -14.50
N PRO A 96 -4.10 1.90 -14.52
CA PRO A 96 -3.69 2.60 -15.72
C PRO A 96 -2.29 2.17 -16.21
N ILE A 97 -1.40 1.77 -15.30
CA ILE A 97 -0.05 1.35 -15.65
C ILE A 97 -0.14 0.06 -16.47
N TYR A 98 -0.90 -0.92 -15.97
CA TYR A 98 -1.10 -2.17 -16.70
C TYR A 98 -1.73 -1.94 -18.08
N HIS A 99 -2.79 -1.12 -18.14
CA HIS A 99 -3.49 -0.82 -19.39
C HIS A 99 -2.53 -0.25 -20.44
N TYR A 100 -1.69 0.72 -20.06
CA TYR A 100 -0.71 1.30 -20.98
C TYR A 100 0.34 0.29 -21.43
N LEU A 101 0.92 -0.47 -20.50
CA LEU A 101 1.95 -1.47 -20.82
C LEU A 101 1.46 -2.52 -21.81
N SER A 102 0.17 -2.91 -21.74
CA SER A 102 -0.42 -3.88 -22.67
C SER A 102 -0.54 -3.38 -24.13
N GLN A 103 -0.43 -2.07 -24.36
CA GLN A 103 -0.50 -1.45 -25.69
C GLN A 103 0.87 -1.22 -26.32
N LEU A 104 1.95 -1.42 -25.55
CA LEU A 104 3.30 -1.22 -26.04
C LEU A 104 3.81 -2.45 -26.81
N GLU A 105 4.56 -2.20 -27.87
CA GLU A 105 5.39 -3.22 -28.49
C GLU A 105 6.63 -3.48 -27.61
N LEU A 106 6.50 -4.41 -26.67
CA LEU A 106 7.55 -4.80 -25.74
C LEU A 106 8.37 -5.97 -26.29
N SER A 107 9.70 -5.90 -26.15
CA SER A 107 10.56 -7.05 -26.43
C SER A 107 10.31 -8.18 -25.42
N ASN A 108 10.64 -9.43 -25.77
CA ASN A 108 10.48 -10.56 -24.85
C ASN A 108 11.25 -10.34 -23.53
N GLU A 109 12.43 -9.71 -23.58
CA GLU A 109 13.20 -9.39 -22.39
C GLU A 109 12.47 -8.34 -21.51
N GLN A 110 11.91 -7.30 -22.13
CA GLN A 110 11.14 -6.29 -21.41
C GLN A 110 9.91 -6.91 -20.75
N LYS A 111 9.16 -7.76 -21.47
CA LYS A 111 7.97 -8.44 -20.93
C LYS A 111 8.28 -9.23 -19.68
N VAL A 112 9.34 -10.06 -19.70
CA VAL A 112 9.75 -10.87 -18.54
C VAL A 112 10.12 -9.97 -17.35
N LYS A 113 10.90 -8.90 -17.58
CA LYS A 113 11.29 -7.96 -16.53
C LYS A 113 10.09 -7.20 -15.95
N ILE A 114 9.18 -6.73 -16.81
CA ILE A 114 7.95 -6.02 -16.41
C ILE A 114 7.04 -6.95 -15.61
N GLN A 115 6.82 -8.18 -16.07
CA GLN A 115 5.99 -9.16 -15.38
C GLN A 115 6.53 -9.42 -13.97
N LYS A 116 7.84 -9.57 -13.82
CA LYS A 116 8.48 -9.71 -12.51
C LYS A 116 8.24 -8.48 -11.62
N ALA A 117 8.46 -7.27 -12.15
CA ALA A 117 8.22 -6.02 -11.41
C ALA A 117 6.75 -5.87 -10.96
N LEU A 118 5.79 -6.22 -11.83
CA LEU A 118 4.36 -6.22 -11.51
C LEU A 118 3.99 -7.26 -10.44
N GLN A 119 4.59 -8.44 -10.48
CA GLN A 119 4.38 -9.47 -9.45
C GLN A 119 4.92 -9.03 -8.08
N GLU A 120 6.11 -8.42 -8.04
CA GLU A 120 6.71 -7.88 -6.82
C GLU A 120 5.86 -6.74 -6.24
N PHE A 121 5.46 -5.81 -7.11
CA PHE A 121 4.52 -4.73 -6.76
C PHE A 121 3.22 -5.27 -6.18
N HIS A 122 2.59 -6.23 -6.85
CA HIS A 122 1.33 -6.83 -6.39
C HIS A 122 1.49 -7.48 -5.01
N LYS A 123 2.56 -8.25 -4.77
CA LYS A 123 2.85 -8.84 -3.46
C LYS A 123 3.01 -7.76 -2.38
N CYS A 124 3.77 -6.70 -2.67
CA CYS A 124 3.97 -5.57 -1.75
C CYS A 124 2.65 -4.86 -1.42
N LYS A 125 1.84 -4.56 -2.44
CA LYS A 125 0.52 -3.92 -2.31
C LYS A 125 -0.43 -4.78 -1.48
N MET A 126 -0.59 -6.06 -1.81
CA MET A 126 -1.51 -6.96 -1.11
C MET A 126 -1.12 -7.19 0.36
N PHE A 127 0.19 -7.29 0.64
CA PHE A 127 0.67 -7.37 2.01
C PHE A 127 0.24 -6.14 2.82
N ASN A 128 0.48 -4.94 2.31
CA ASN A 128 0.14 -3.70 3.01
C ASN A 128 -1.38 -3.49 3.10
N TYR A 129 -2.18 -3.84 2.09
CA TYR A 129 -3.64 -3.85 2.16
C TYR A 129 -4.15 -4.77 3.29
N SER A 130 -3.57 -5.96 3.42
CA SER A 130 -3.91 -6.87 4.53
C SER A 130 -3.60 -6.25 5.89
N GLN A 131 -2.45 -5.59 6.05
CA GLN A 131 -2.11 -4.89 7.29
C GLN A 131 -3.10 -3.74 7.57
N LEU A 132 -3.46 -2.99 6.54
CA LEU A 132 -4.40 -1.87 6.66
C LEU A 132 -5.79 -2.34 7.10
N LYS A 133 -6.30 -3.43 6.49
CA LYS A 133 -7.56 -4.07 6.88
C LYS A 133 -7.56 -4.51 8.34
N LYS A 134 -6.47 -5.10 8.83
CA LYS A 134 -6.31 -5.52 10.23
C LYS A 134 -6.39 -4.32 11.18
N ILE A 135 -5.62 -3.26 10.90
CA ILE A 135 -5.60 -2.04 11.73
C ILE A 135 -7.00 -1.40 11.77
N ASN A 136 -7.64 -1.26 10.61
CA ASN A 136 -8.98 -0.69 10.53
C ASN A 136 -10.00 -1.55 11.31
N HIS A 137 -9.92 -2.87 11.21
CA HIS A 137 -10.78 -3.78 11.96
C HIS A 137 -10.59 -3.63 13.48
N GLU A 138 -9.36 -3.51 13.97
CA GLU A 138 -9.08 -3.30 15.39
C GLU A 138 -9.65 -1.98 15.92
N ILE A 139 -9.58 -0.90 15.12
CA ILE A 139 -10.18 0.39 15.46
C ILE A 139 -11.72 0.25 15.56
N LEU A 140 -12.35 -0.37 14.56
CA LEU A 140 -13.80 -0.58 14.54
C LEU A 140 -14.27 -1.50 15.68
N ALA A 141 -13.52 -2.55 16.00
CA ALA A 141 -13.84 -3.46 17.09
C ALA A 141 -13.82 -2.76 18.46
N LYS A 142 -12.91 -1.79 18.67
CA LYS A 142 -12.90 -0.93 19.87
C LYS A 142 -14.14 -0.02 19.89
N ALA A 143 -14.47 0.59 18.75
CA ALA A 143 -15.65 1.43 18.63
C ALA A 143 -16.96 0.67 18.88
N ALA A 144 -17.08 -0.58 18.39
CA ALA A 144 -18.23 -1.43 18.65
C ALA A 144 -18.46 -1.65 20.15
N LYS A 145 -17.39 -1.94 20.91
CA LYS A 145 -17.48 -2.07 22.38
C LYS A 145 -17.92 -0.78 23.06
N GLU A 146 -17.43 0.38 22.62
CA GLU A 146 -17.86 1.68 23.17
C GLU A 146 -19.34 1.97 22.85
N ARG A 147 -19.79 1.61 21.65
CA ARG A 147 -21.20 1.69 21.25
C ARG A 147 -22.09 0.81 22.12
N ASP A 148 -21.70 -0.44 22.35
CA ASP A 148 -22.48 -1.37 23.20
C ASP A 148 -22.62 -0.84 24.62
N ALA A 149 -21.58 -0.20 25.17
CA ALA A 149 -21.65 0.46 26.46
C ALA A 149 -22.64 1.64 26.48
N ILE A 150 -22.73 2.43 25.40
CA ILE A 150 -23.74 3.49 25.26
C ILE A 150 -25.15 2.89 25.22
N LEU A 151 -25.36 1.82 24.44
CA LEU A 151 -26.65 1.14 24.33
C LEU A 151 -27.07 0.49 25.65
N PHE A 152 -26.13 -0.05 26.41
CA PHE A 152 -26.39 -0.60 27.74
C PHE A 152 -26.92 0.49 28.71
N LYS A 153 -26.29 1.67 28.74
CA LYS A 153 -26.76 2.81 29.55
C LYS A 153 -28.15 3.27 29.13
N LEU A 154 -28.43 3.32 27.82
CA LEU A 154 -29.75 3.66 27.30
C LEU A 154 -30.79 2.63 27.76
N LYS A 155 -30.49 1.33 27.67
CA LYS A 155 -31.38 0.24 28.08
C LYS A 155 -31.72 0.30 29.58
N ASN A 156 -30.78 0.73 30.41
CA ASN A 156 -30.98 0.89 31.85
C ASN A 156 -31.62 2.24 32.25
N ASN A 157 -32.02 3.08 31.28
CA ASN A 157 -32.52 4.43 31.50
C ASN A 157 -31.52 5.36 32.23
N GLU A 158 -30.21 5.07 32.16
CA GLU A 158 -29.16 5.93 32.72
C GLU A 158 -28.91 7.17 31.85
N ILE A 159 -29.23 7.08 30.54
CA ILE A 159 -29.19 8.18 29.58
C ILE A 159 -30.46 8.19 28.73
N THR A 160 -30.81 9.35 28.18
CA THR A 160 -31.92 9.49 27.23
C THR A 160 -31.52 9.05 25.82
N LYS A 161 -32.51 8.84 24.96
CA LYS A 161 -32.28 8.55 23.53
C LYS A 161 -31.42 9.62 22.85
N GLU A 162 -31.72 10.89 23.09
CA GLU A 162 -30.97 12.03 22.53
C GLU A 162 -29.50 12.04 22.99
N GLN A 163 -29.26 11.73 24.27
CA GLN A 163 -27.91 11.61 24.81
C GLN A 163 -27.15 10.44 24.18
N ALA A 164 -27.80 9.31 23.94
CA ALA A 164 -27.21 8.15 23.26
C ALA A 164 -26.85 8.47 21.81
N GLU A 165 -27.74 9.12 21.05
CA GLU A 165 -27.48 9.53 19.67
C GLU A 165 -26.31 10.52 19.59
N LYS A 166 -26.26 11.50 20.49
CA LYS A 166 -25.13 12.43 20.60
C LYS A 166 -23.82 11.73 20.93
N ALA A 167 -23.85 10.74 21.83
CA ALA A 167 -22.67 9.95 22.20
C ALA A 167 -22.17 9.08 21.03
N ILE A 168 -23.07 8.46 20.27
CA ILE A 168 -22.72 7.68 19.07
C ILE A 168 -22.12 8.58 17.99
N LYS A 169 -22.67 9.79 17.79
CA LYS A 169 -22.08 10.77 16.86
C LYS A 169 -20.66 11.17 17.28
N ALA A 170 -20.45 11.49 18.56
CA ALA A 170 -19.12 11.81 19.08
C ALA A 170 -18.15 10.62 18.94
N LEU A 171 -18.64 9.39 19.10
CA LEU A 171 -17.86 8.18 18.87
C LEU A 171 -17.43 8.05 17.40
N LYS A 172 -18.30 8.40 16.43
CA LYS A 172 -17.93 8.44 15.00
C LYS A 172 -16.75 9.37 14.76
N GLU A 173 -16.86 10.62 15.22
CA GLU A 173 -15.81 11.64 15.06
C GLU A 173 -14.48 11.19 15.68
N LYS A 174 -14.55 10.51 16.84
CA LYS A 174 -13.38 9.89 17.48
C LYS A 174 -12.77 8.78 16.63
N VAL A 175 -13.57 7.90 16.02
CA VAL A 175 -13.08 6.83 15.14
C VAL A 175 -12.42 7.41 13.90
N GLU A 176 -13.04 8.39 13.24
CA GLU A 176 -12.47 9.08 12.08
C GLU A 176 -11.12 9.73 12.42
N PHE A 177 -11.06 10.41 13.57
CA PHE A 177 -9.83 10.99 14.09
C PHE A 177 -8.75 9.92 14.35
N GLN A 178 -9.11 8.79 14.95
CA GLN A 178 -8.19 7.69 15.21
C GLN A 178 -7.66 7.08 13.90
N MET A 179 -8.54 6.77 12.94
CA MET A 179 -8.11 6.24 11.65
C MET A 179 -7.14 7.19 10.94
N LYS A 180 -7.43 8.49 10.94
CA LYS A 180 -6.55 9.49 10.31
C LYS A 180 -5.19 9.62 10.99
N ASN A 181 -5.13 9.42 12.32
CA ASN A 181 -3.94 9.71 13.11
C ASN A 181 -3.19 8.48 13.61
N ASP A 182 -3.69 7.28 13.36
CA ASP A 182 -3.05 6.04 13.79
C ASP A 182 -1.64 5.90 13.16
N PRO A 183 -0.58 5.76 13.98
CA PRO A 183 0.79 5.74 13.48
C PRO A 183 1.12 4.48 12.67
N LEU A 184 0.50 3.33 13.00
CA LEU A 184 0.70 2.10 12.22
C LEU A 184 0.04 2.24 10.86
N ARG A 185 -1.15 2.83 10.81
CA ARG A 185 -1.86 3.11 9.57
C ARG A 185 -1.05 4.02 8.65
N LYS A 186 -0.50 5.12 9.18
CA LYS A 186 0.38 6.03 8.43
C LYS A 186 1.59 5.30 7.87
N LYS A 187 2.25 4.46 8.68
CA LYS A 187 3.38 3.63 8.23
C LYS A 187 3.01 2.67 7.10
N VAL A 188 1.84 2.03 7.17
CA VAL A 188 1.35 1.14 6.11
C VAL A 188 1.05 1.91 4.81
N LEU A 189 0.47 3.11 4.91
CA LEU A 189 0.28 3.99 3.75
C LEU A 189 1.62 4.42 3.11
N GLU A 190 2.62 4.76 3.92
CA GLU A 190 3.97 5.06 3.44
C GLU A 190 4.60 3.87 2.72
N ASN A 191 4.37 2.65 3.21
CA ASN A 191 4.85 1.44 2.53
C ASN A 191 4.11 1.18 1.21
N LEU A 192 2.80 1.43 1.13
CA LEU A 192 2.05 1.36 -0.13
C LEU A 192 2.59 2.33 -1.17
N TYR A 193 2.96 3.53 -0.73
CA TYR A 193 3.63 4.52 -1.55
C TYR A 193 4.98 4.01 -2.06
N LYS A 194 5.80 3.42 -1.19
CA LYS A 194 7.08 2.79 -1.59
C LYS A 194 6.88 1.67 -2.61
N CYS A 195 5.88 0.81 -2.45
CA CYS A 195 5.58 -0.24 -3.45
C CYS A 195 5.38 0.37 -4.85
N HIS A 196 4.64 1.49 -4.96
CA HIS A 196 4.42 2.16 -6.24
C HIS A 196 5.68 2.84 -6.77
N GLN A 197 6.48 3.47 -5.90
CA GLN A 197 7.75 4.06 -6.30
C GLN A 197 8.70 3.01 -6.88
N GLU A 198 8.85 1.88 -6.22
CA GLU A 198 9.69 0.76 -6.68
C GLU A 198 9.21 0.23 -8.03
N LEU A 199 7.89 0.09 -8.24
CA LEU A 199 7.35 -0.26 -9.55
C LEU A 199 7.75 0.76 -10.62
N MET A 200 7.52 2.05 -10.36
CA MET A 200 7.80 3.10 -11.34
C MET A 200 9.30 3.21 -11.65
N GLU A 201 10.17 3.03 -10.66
CA GLU A 201 11.62 2.98 -10.85
C GLU A 201 12.02 1.77 -11.71
N ASN A 202 11.48 0.58 -11.42
CA ASN A 202 11.73 -0.61 -12.23
C ASN A 202 11.27 -0.40 -13.67
N LEU A 203 10.07 0.13 -13.90
CA LEU A 203 9.56 0.42 -15.24
C LEU A 203 10.44 1.42 -15.97
N ARG A 204 10.94 2.46 -15.30
CA ARG A 204 11.86 3.44 -15.90
C ARG A 204 13.15 2.81 -16.42
N TYR A 205 13.66 1.77 -15.75
CA TYR A 205 14.87 1.07 -16.17
C TYR A 205 14.62 0.03 -17.27
N ILE A 206 13.40 -0.50 -17.37
CA ILE A 206 13.06 -1.55 -18.36
C ILE A 206 12.60 -0.95 -19.69
N LEU A 207 11.82 0.14 -19.64
CA LEU A 207 11.27 0.79 -20.82
C LEU A 207 12.33 1.63 -21.54
N THR A 208 12.18 1.78 -22.86
CA THR A 208 12.96 2.76 -23.60
C THR A 208 12.55 4.18 -23.18
N LYS A 209 13.38 5.17 -23.51
CA LYS A 209 13.09 6.58 -23.20
C LYS A 209 11.70 6.99 -23.71
N ASP A 210 11.39 6.67 -24.97
CA ASP A 210 10.12 7.05 -25.61
C ASP A 210 8.92 6.33 -24.97
N GLN A 211 9.07 5.04 -24.65
CA GLN A 211 8.04 4.26 -23.94
C GLN A 211 7.76 4.82 -22.54
N TRP A 212 8.81 5.22 -21.82
CA TRP A 212 8.70 5.82 -20.49
C TRP A 212 8.03 7.19 -20.54
N GLU A 213 8.45 8.07 -21.44
CA GLU A 213 7.82 9.38 -21.64
C GLU A 213 6.34 9.24 -21.99
N GLY A 214 6.01 8.28 -22.85
CA GLY A 214 4.63 7.95 -23.19
C GLY A 214 3.80 7.47 -21.99
N LEU A 215 4.37 6.61 -21.14
CA LEU A 215 3.71 6.16 -19.89
C LEU A 215 3.41 7.34 -18.98
N ILE A 216 4.37 8.24 -18.76
CA ILE A 216 4.18 9.41 -17.89
C ILE A 216 3.11 10.35 -18.43
N LEU A 217 3.10 10.60 -19.74
CA LEU A 217 2.07 11.42 -20.39
C LEU A 217 0.68 10.79 -20.25
N PHE A 218 0.57 9.48 -20.48
CA PHE A 218 -0.66 8.74 -20.31
C PHE A 218 -1.19 8.83 -18.87
N LEU A 219 -0.34 8.60 -17.87
CA LEU A 219 -0.71 8.67 -16.46
C LEU A 219 -1.14 10.08 -16.03
N LYS A 220 -0.56 11.14 -16.60
CA LYS A 220 -0.99 12.54 -16.36
C LYS A 220 -2.41 12.83 -16.88
N GLN A 221 -2.80 12.17 -17.96
CA GLN A 221 -4.09 12.37 -18.62
C GLN A 221 -5.17 11.42 -18.10
N TRP A 222 -4.76 10.31 -17.48
CA TRP A 222 -5.66 9.32 -16.93
C TRP A 222 -6.51 9.90 -15.80
N LYS A 223 -7.83 9.93 -16.03
CA LYS A 223 -8.82 10.24 -15.01
C LYS A 223 -9.49 8.93 -14.61
N PRO A 224 -9.36 8.49 -13.35
CA PRO A 224 -10.01 7.27 -12.86
C PRO A 224 -11.55 7.37 -12.88
#